data_AF-A0A254R5Z6-F1
#
_entry.id   AF-A0A254R5Z6-F1
#
_cell.length_a   1.000
_cell.length_b   1.000
_cell.length_c   1.000
_cell.angle_alpha   90.00
_cell.angle_beta   90.00
_cell.angle_gamma   90.00
#
_symmetry.space_group_name_H-M   'P 1'
#
loop_
_entity.id
_entity.type
_entity.pdbx_description
1 polymer ?
#
loop_
_entity_poly.entity_id
_entity_poly.type
_entity_poly.pdbx_seq_one_letter_code
_entity_poly.pdbx_strand_id
1 'polypeptide(L)'
;MPSGIVLSLQDVLIEEDAHLARFRYVAPDLESFGFAGVENDFPDLCAKQAVPWVREGHDAIRRVVISMASAPVEFGVASPDVTQFFEMFRIEDSACIWEGL
;
A
#
# COMPACT_ATOMS: atom_id res chain seq x y z
N MET A 1 11.76 5.45 -3.53
CA MET A 1 11.54 4.49 -2.44
C MET A 1 12.86 4.24 -1.72
N PRO A 2 12.87 4.07 -0.39
CA PRO A 2 14.07 3.70 0.37
C PRO A 2 14.86 2.53 -0.21
N SER A 3 14.18 1.49 -0.69
CA SER A 3 14.82 0.33 -1.34
C SER A 3 15.47 0.64 -2.68
N GLY A 4 15.07 1.73 -3.34
CA GLY A 4 15.39 2.02 -4.74
C GLY A 4 14.47 1.36 -5.77
N ILE A 5 13.48 0.57 -5.34
CA ILE A 5 12.51 -0.04 -6.27
C ILE A 5 11.70 1.03 -7.01
N VAL A 6 11.43 0.77 -8.29
CA VAL A 6 10.53 1.58 -9.12
C VAL A 6 9.15 0.96 -9.08
N LEU A 7 8.16 1.77 -8.71
CA LEU A 7 6.77 1.37 -8.64
C LEU A 7 5.86 2.48 -9.18
N SER A 8 4.65 2.11 -9.59
CA SER A 8 3.60 3.04 -10.00
C SER A 8 2.30 2.73 -9.27
N LEU A 9 1.53 3.77 -8.94
CA LEU A 9 0.18 3.60 -8.38
C LEU A 9 -0.75 3.06 -9.47
N GLN A 10 -1.37 1.91 -9.23
CA GLN A 10 -2.40 1.33 -10.09
C GLN A 10 -3.75 1.97 -9.80
N ASP A 11 -4.24 1.84 -8.57
CA ASP A 11 -5.51 2.38 -8.11
C ASP A 11 -5.55 2.55 -6.58
N VAL A 12 -6.55 3.30 -6.10
CA VAL A 12 -6.90 3.41 -4.68
C VAL A 12 -8.34 2.94 -4.53
N LEU A 13 -8.54 1.92 -3.70
CA LEU A 13 -9.86 1.36 -3.41
C LEU A 13 -10.32 1.82 -2.04
N ILE A 14 -11.59 2.20 -1.93
CA ILE A 14 -12.19 2.64 -0.66
C ILE A 14 -13.20 1.60 -0.21
N GLU A 15 -13.01 1.10 1.00
CA GLU A 15 -13.94 0.24 1.73
C GLU A 15 -14.62 1.10 2.81
N GLU A 16 -15.69 1.80 2.43
CA GLU A 16 -16.34 2.83 3.27
C GLU A 16 -16.81 2.27 4.62
N ASP A 17 -17.49 1.13 4.61
CA ASP A 17 -17.98 0.45 5.82
C ASP A 17 -16.86 0.05 6.79
N ALA A 18 -15.65 -0.17 6.26
CA ALA A 18 -14.48 -0.54 7.04
C ALA A 18 -13.60 0.66 7.44
N HIS A 19 -13.95 1.87 6.96
CA HIS A 19 -13.12 3.07 7.07
C HIS A 19 -11.68 2.82 6.59
N LEU A 20 -11.54 2.10 5.48
CA LEU A 20 -10.26 1.61 4.99
C LEU A 20 -10.02 2.04 3.54
N ALA A 21 -8.79 2.48 3.25
CA ALA A 21 -8.33 2.72 1.89
C ALA A 21 -7.20 1.76 1.53
N ARG A 22 -7.21 1.21 0.32
CA ARG A 22 -6.16 0.33 -0.19
C ARG A 22 -5.47 0.99 -1.36
N PHE A 23 -4.18 1.30 -1.20
CA PHE A 23 -3.32 1.81 -2.27
C PHE A 23 -2.61 0.63 -2.90
N ARG A 24 -2.76 0.48 -4.22
CA ARG A 24 -2.24 -0.67 -4.94
C ARG A 24 -1.18 -0.19 -5.92
N TYR A 25 0.02 -0.70 -5.77
CA TYR A 25 1.17 -0.34 -6.57
C TYR A 25 1.65 -1.54 -7.39
N VAL A 26 2.16 -1.25 -8.58
CA VAL A 26 2.79 -2.25 -9.45
C VAL A 26 4.29 -1.96 -9.50
N ALA A 27 5.10 -2.98 -9.28
CA ALA A 27 6.55 -2.93 -9.25
C ALA A 27 7.11 -4.17 -9.98
N PRO A 28 7.45 -4.09 -11.28
CA PRO A 28 7.87 -5.25 -12.06
C PRO A 28 9.03 -6.06 -11.45
N ASP A 29 9.95 -5.39 -10.76
CA ASP A 29 11.12 -6.02 -10.15
C ASP A 29 10.89 -6.55 -8.72
N LEU A 30 9.64 -6.51 -8.21
CA LEU A 30 9.31 -6.83 -6.82
C LEU A 30 9.82 -8.21 -6.38
N GLU A 31 9.76 -9.19 -7.27
CA GLU A 31 10.24 -10.56 -7.01
C GLU A 31 11.73 -10.62 -6.71
N SER A 32 12.53 -9.81 -7.41
CA SER A 32 13.98 -9.78 -7.22
C SER A 32 14.39 -9.12 -5.91
N PHE A 33 13.59 -8.16 -5.43
CA PHE A 33 13.82 -7.50 -4.15
C PHE A 33 13.35 -8.38 -2.98
N GLY A 34 12.25 -9.12 -3.18
CA GLY A 34 11.57 -9.85 -2.11
C GLY A 34 11.03 -8.93 -1.02
N PHE A 35 10.32 -9.49 -0.05
CA PHE A 35 9.66 -8.70 1.00
C PHE A 35 10.66 -7.87 1.81
N ALA A 36 11.72 -8.50 2.32
CA ALA A 36 12.76 -7.83 3.11
C ALA A 36 13.45 -6.68 2.34
N GLY A 37 13.52 -6.76 1.00
CA GLY A 37 14.08 -5.71 0.17
C GLY A 37 13.19 -4.47 0.09
N VAL A 38 11.89 -4.60 0.33
CA VAL A 38 10.91 -3.50 0.21
C VAL A 38 10.15 -3.20 1.50
N GLU A 39 10.46 -3.86 2.63
CA GLU A 39 9.72 -3.69 3.89
C GLU A 39 9.64 -2.21 4.33
N ASN A 40 10.73 -1.46 4.13
CA ASN A 40 10.85 -0.06 4.52
C ASN A 40 10.15 0.90 3.55
N ASP A 41 9.72 0.41 2.38
CA ASP A 41 8.98 1.19 1.40
C ASP A 41 7.51 1.35 1.79
N PHE A 42 6.93 0.39 2.50
CA PHE A 42 5.54 0.44 2.97
C PHE A 42 5.26 1.64 3.89
N PRO A 43 6.01 1.87 4.99
CA PRO A 43 5.79 3.04 5.84
C PRO A 43 6.11 4.36 5.09
N ASP A 44 7.07 4.35 4.16
CA ASP A 44 7.39 5.54 3.35
C ASP A 44 6.25 5.92 2.39
N LEU A 45 5.63 4.93 1.72
CA LEU A 45 4.44 5.13 0.90
C LEU A 45 3.25 5.62 1.72
N CYS A 46 3.03 5.02 2.88
CA CYS A 46 1.95 5.43 3.76
C CYS A 46 2.12 6.90 4.19
N ALA A 47 3.32 7.28 4.65
CA ALA A 47 3.59 8.64 5.10
C ALA A 47 3.55 9.68 3.97
N LYS A 48 4.08 9.35 2.77
CA LYS A 48 4.22 10.31 1.67
C LYS A 48 3.01 10.39 0.74
N GLN A 49 2.18 9.36 0.68
CA GLN A 49 1.03 9.31 -0.23
C GLN A 49 -0.28 9.14 0.52
N ALA A 50 -0.39 8.13 1.40
CA ALA A 50 -1.67 7.83 2.03
C ALA A 50 -2.09 8.90 3.05
N VAL A 51 -1.19 9.38 3.91
CA VAL A 51 -1.50 10.43 4.89
C VAL A 51 -1.95 11.73 4.22
N PRO A 52 -1.22 12.29 3.22
CA PRO A 52 -1.70 13.47 2.49
C PRO A 52 -3.06 13.24 1.84
N TRP A 53 -3.25 12.09 1.18
CA TRP A 53 -4.51 11.76 0.51
C TRP A 53 -5.69 11.72 1.51
N VAL A 54 -5.51 11.09 2.68
CA VAL A 54 -6.53 11.09 3.75
C VAL A 54 -6.88 12.51 4.17
N ARG A 55 -5.88 13.38 4.30
CA ARG A 55 -6.06 14.78 4.72
C ARG A 55 -6.70 15.66 3.65
N GLU A 56 -6.57 15.32 2.37
CA GLU A 56 -7.10 16.12 1.25
C GLU A 56 -8.61 15.94 1.04
N GLY A 57 -9.25 14.95 1.67
CA GLY A 57 -10.71 14.81 1.58
C GLY A 57 -11.29 13.45 2.00
N HIS A 58 -10.51 12.60 2.67
CA HIS A 58 -10.94 11.25 3.05
C HIS A 58 -10.80 11.04 4.57
N ASP A 59 -11.29 12.00 5.35
CA ASP A 59 -11.23 12.06 6.83
C ASP A 59 -11.93 10.90 7.55
N ALA A 60 -12.89 10.26 6.87
CA ALA A 60 -13.53 9.04 7.36
C ALA A 60 -12.57 7.83 7.38
N ILE A 61 -11.48 7.85 6.62
CA ILE A 61 -10.52 6.74 6.55
C ILE A 61 -9.63 6.73 7.78
N ARG A 62 -9.57 5.57 8.44
CA ARG A 62 -8.78 5.34 9.67
C ARG A 62 -7.67 4.33 9.47
N ARG A 63 -7.79 3.47 8.45
CA ARG A 63 -6.83 2.41 8.15
C ARG A 63 -6.46 2.44 6.67
N VAL A 64 -5.22 2.14 6.39
CA VAL A 64 -4.66 2.10 5.04
C VAL A 64 -3.98 0.77 4.84
N VAL A 65 -4.25 0.11 3.72
CA VAL A 65 -3.47 -1.01 3.25
C VAL A 65 -2.63 -0.55 2.07
N ILE A 66 -1.33 -0.72 2.15
CA ILE A 66 -0.42 -0.51 1.04
C ILE A 66 -0.14 -1.89 0.44
N SER A 67 -0.37 -2.07 -0.85
CA SER A 67 -0.16 -3.31 -1.58
C SER A 67 0.82 -3.08 -2.72
N MET A 68 1.80 -3.95 -2.87
CA MET A 68 2.73 -3.98 -4.01
C MET A 68 2.59 -5.30 -4.74
N ALA A 69 2.50 -5.26 -6.06
CA ALA A 69 2.39 -6.43 -6.92
C ALA A 69 3.45 -6.43 -8.04
N SER A 70 3.97 -7.59 -8.44
CA SER A 70 4.92 -7.69 -9.56
C SER A 70 4.27 -7.39 -10.92
N ALA A 71 2.95 -7.45 -11.02
CA ALA A 71 2.18 -7.10 -12.20
C ALA A 71 0.79 -6.53 -11.80
N PRO A 72 0.07 -5.84 -12.70
CA PRO A 72 -1.30 -5.41 -12.43
C PRO A 72 -2.21 -6.60 -12.15
N VAL A 73 -2.99 -6.50 -11.07
CA VAL A 73 -3.96 -7.53 -10.67
C VAL A 73 -5.36 -6.92 -10.68
N GLU A 74 -6.38 -7.72 -10.99
CA GLU A 74 -7.78 -7.30 -10.82
C GLU A 74 -8.21 -7.52 -9.37
N PHE A 75 -8.89 -6.54 -8.77
CA PHE A 75 -9.32 -6.66 -7.38
C PHE A 75 -10.32 -7.83 -7.21
N GLY A 76 -10.12 -8.65 -6.18
CA GLY A 76 -10.96 -9.81 -5.91
C GLY A 76 -10.67 -11.04 -6.78
N VAL A 77 -9.72 -10.96 -7.71
CA VAL A 77 -9.34 -12.09 -8.58
C VAL A 77 -8.03 -12.70 -8.08
N ALA A 78 -8.06 -14.02 -7.85
CA ALA A 78 -6.86 -14.76 -7.47
C ALA A 78 -5.83 -14.75 -8.60
N SER A 79 -4.62 -14.27 -8.30
CA SER A 79 -3.50 -14.21 -9.25
C SER A 79 -2.28 -14.90 -8.62
N PRO A 80 -2.24 -16.25 -8.60
CA PRO A 80 -1.22 -17.02 -7.88
C PRO A 80 0.19 -16.86 -8.47
N ASP A 81 0.28 -16.50 -9.75
CA ASP A 81 1.56 -16.28 -10.45
C ASP A 81 2.09 -14.84 -10.28
N VAL A 82 1.36 -13.97 -9.55
CA VAL A 82 1.77 -12.58 -9.29
C VAL A 82 2.18 -12.44 -7.85
N THR A 83 3.47 -12.19 -7.63
CA THR A 83 4.02 -11.90 -6.32
C THR A 83 3.42 -10.62 -5.77
N GLN A 84 2.88 -10.70 -4.56
CA GLN A 84 2.21 -9.59 -3.91
C GLN A 84 2.61 -9.53 -2.44
N PHE A 85 2.93 -8.32 -1.98
CA PHE A 85 3.18 -8.00 -0.57
C PHE A 85 2.20 -6.91 -0.15
N PHE A 86 1.76 -6.95 1.10
CA PHE A 86 0.87 -5.94 1.64
C PHE A 86 1.17 -5.70 3.11
N GLU A 87 1.02 -4.43 3.50
CA GLU A 87 1.13 -4.01 4.89
C GLU A 87 -0.03 -3.11 5.26
N MET A 88 -0.41 -3.18 6.53
CA MET A 88 -1.53 -2.44 7.07
C MET A 88 -1.05 -1.37 8.06
N PHE A 89 -1.64 -0.19 7.96
CA PHE A 89 -1.34 0.97 8.78
C PHE A 89 -2.63 1.57 9.32
N ARG A 90 -2.60 1.99 10.58
CA ARG A 90 -3.59 2.91 11.14
C ARG A 90 -3.08 4.33 11.02
N ILE A 91 -3.99 5.23 10.65
CA ILE A 91 -3.70 6.66 10.59
C ILE A 91 -4.08 7.28 11.93
N GLU A 92 -3.08 7.79 12.66
CA GLU A 92 -3.25 8.47 13.96
C GLU A 92 -2.41 9.74 13.96
N ASP A 93 -3.01 10.90 14.26
CA ASP A 93 -2.35 12.20 14.33
C ASP A 93 -1.41 12.54 13.15
N SER A 94 -1.80 12.14 11.93
CA SER A 94 -1.00 12.29 10.70
C SER A 94 0.26 11.42 10.61
N ALA A 95 0.33 10.36 11.42
CA ALA A 95 1.35 9.32 11.33
C ALA A 95 0.73 7.98 10.88
N CYS A 96 1.56 7.17 10.22
CA CYS A 96 1.23 5.78 9.92
C CYS A 96 1.75 4.91 11.05
N ILE A 97 0.83 4.38 11.85
CA ILE A 97 1.13 3.37 12.86
C ILE A 97 1.03 2.01 12.16
N TRP A 98 2.13 1.30 12.06
CA TRP A 98 2.14 -0.04 11.49
C TRP A 98 1.29 -0.99 12.35
N GLU A 99 0.33 -1.67 11.73
CA GLU A 99 -0.54 -2.67 12.35
C GLU A 99 -0.35 -4.07 11.72
N GLY A 100 0.62 -4.21 10.82
CA GLY A 100 1.03 -5.49 10.26
C GLY A 100 1.79 -6.33 11.28
N LEU A 101 1.66 -7.66 11.15
CA LEU A 101 2.28 -8.69 11.97
C LEU A 101 3.38 -9.38 11.18
#